data_AF-A0A925DBY0-F1
#
_entry.id   AF-A0A925DBY0-F1
#
_cell.length_a   1.000
_cell.length_b   1.000
_cell.length_c   1.000
_cell.angle_alpha   90.00
_cell.angle_beta   90.00
_cell.angle_gamma   90.00
#
_symmetry.space_group_name_H-M   'P 1'
#
loop_
_entity.id
_entity.type
_entity.pdbx_description
1 polymer ?
#
loop_
_entity_poly.entity_id
_entity_poly.type
_entity_poly.pdbx_seq_one_letter_code
_entity_poly.pdbx_strand_id
1 'polypeptide(L)'
;FHGPNNATDLWHVKKVNPQAMVHLTEKPVELAVRAMQFSSRVGENVLDLFGGSGSTLIAAEQTQRKAFLMELDPLYCDVIVQRYEKFTGEKAERLSTGAAKKRPASKASRAGQPA
;
A
#
# COMPACT_ATOMS: atom_id res chain seq x y z
N PHE A 1 -8.00 2.03 -17.38
CA PHE A 1 -7.79 0.59 -17.16
C PHE A 1 -6.46 0.19 -17.79
N HIS A 2 -5.61 -0.49 -17.02
CA HIS A 2 -4.24 -0.87 -17.38
C HIS A 2 -4.00 -2.39 -17.23
N GLY A 3 -5.05 -3.16 -16.94
CA GLY A 3 -4.99 -4.62 -16.92
C GLY A 3 -4.97 -5.22 -18.33
N PRO A 4 -4.81 -6.54 -18.44
CA PRO A 4 -4.82 -7.23 -19.72
C PRO A 4 -6.20 -7.17 -20.39
N ASN A 5 -6.23 -7.21 -21.72
CA ASN A 5 -7.46 -7.08 -22.52
C ASN A 5 -8.50 -8.19 -22.26
N ASN A 6 -8.08 -9.32 -21.68
CA ASN A 6 -8.91 -10.47 -21.33
C ASN A 6 -9.08 -10.64 -19.81
N ALA A 7 -8.91 -9.57 -19.03
CA ALA A 7 -9.12 -9.63 -17.58
C ALA A 7 -10.57 -10.01 -17.24
N THR A 8 -10.74 -10.97 -16.32
CA THR A 8 -12.05 -11.36 -15.78
C THR A 8 -12.43 -10.49 -14.59
N ASP A 9 -13.73 -10.42 -14.30
CA ASP A 9 -14.31 -9.74 -13.13
C ASP A 9 -14.28 -10.61 -11.86
N LEU A 10 -14.24 -11.95 -12.01
CA LEU A 10 -14.04 -12.90 -10.91
C LEU A 10 -12.55 -13.08 -10.62
N TRP A 11 -12.11 -12.66 -9.42
CA TRP A 11 -10.73 -12.84 -8.96
C TRP A 11 -10.63 -13.89 -7.85
N HIS A 12 -9.86 -14.94 -8.12
CA HIS A 12 -9.51 -15.93 -7.12
C HIS A 12 -8.30 -15.46 -6.31
N VAL A 13 -8.54 -14.99 -5.09
CA VAL A 13 -7.50 -14.57 -4.14
C VAL A 13 -7.74 -15.28 -2.81
N LYS A 14 -6.71 -15.94 -2.28
CA LYS A 14 -6.81 -16.63 -0.99
C LYS A 14 -6.94 -15.63 0.15
N LYS A 15 -7.80 -15.93 1.13
CA LYS A 15 -7.89 -15.16 2.37
C LYS A 15 -6.58 -15.24 3.16
N VAL A 16 -6.31 -14.21 3.95
CA VAL A 16 -5.19 -14.26 4.90
C VAL A 16 -5.49 -15.34 5.93
N ASN A 17 -4.46 -16.12 6.29
CA ASN A 17 -4.59 -17.14 7.33
C ASN A 17 -4.98 -16.46 8.67
N PRO A 18 -6.11 -16.83 9.31
CA PRO A 18 -6.58 -16.14 10.51
C PRO A 18 -5.55 -16.07 11.65
N GLN A 19 -4.74 -17.12 11.82
CA GLN A 19 -3.70 -17.17 12.85
C GLN A 19 -2.51 -16.24 12.57
N ALA A 20 -2.37 -15.77 11.33
CA ALA A 20 -1.31 -14.85 10.93
C ALA A 20 -1.81 -13.41 10.75
N MET A 21 -3.11 -13.15 10.96
CA MET A 21 -3.67 -11.81 10.80
C MET A 21 -3.19 -10.89 11.91
N VAL A 22 -2.90 -9.64 11.53
CA VAL A 22 -2.59 -8.56 12.49
C VAL A 22 -3.80 -7.65 12.74
N HIS A 23 -4.91 -7.90 12.05
CA HIS A 23 -6.17 -7.17 12.14
C HIS A 23 -7.36 -8.12 11.89
N LEU A 24 -8.50 -7.87 12.54
CA LEU A 24 -9.67 -8.74 12.51
C LEU A 24 -10.20 -9.03 11.09
N THR A 25 -10.20 -8.01 10.23
CA THR A 25 -10.74 -8.05 8.86
C THR A 25 -9.68 -7.81 7.78
N GLU A 26 -8.45 -8.25 8.02
CA GLU A 26 -7.32 -8.07 7.10
C GLU A 26 -7.64 -8.58 5.68
N LYS A 27 -7.40 -7.71 4.69
CA LYS A 27 -7.50 -8.08 3.27
C LYS A 27 -6.14 -8.53 2.75
N PRO A 28 -6.09 -9.57 1.89
CA PRO A 28 -4.85 -10.00 1.26
C PRO A 28 -4.22 -8.86 0.45
N VAL A 29 -2.91 -8.62 0.61
CA VAL A 29 -2.17 -7.57 -0.11
C VAL A 29 -2.28 -7.74 -1.63
N GLU A 30 -2.26 -8.98 -2.12
CA GLU A 30 -2.37 -9.30 -3.55
C GLU A 30 -3.64 -8.69 -4.20
N LEU A 31 -4.74 -8.64 -3.45
CA LEU A 31 -5.98 -8.06 -3.95
C LEU A 31 -5.79 -6.57 -4.29
N ALA A 32 -5.14 -5.82 -3.39
CA ALA A 32 -4.86 -4.41 -3.60
C ALA A 32 -3.80 -4.19 -4.69
N VAL A 33 -2.76 -5.04 -4.76
CA VAL A 33 -1.74 -5.00 -5.83
C VAL A 33 -2.39 -5.10 -7.21
N ARG A 34 -3.26 -6.09 -7.41
CA ARG A 34 -3.97 -6.28 -8.68
C ARG A 34 -4.84 -5.08 -9.02
N ALA A 35 -5.64 -4.60 -8.06
CA ALA A 35 -6.51 -3.45 -8.26
C ALA A 35 -5.73 -2.19 -8.66
N MET A 36 -4.59 -1.92 -8.01
CA MET A 36 -3.72 -0.78 -8.33
C MET A 36 -3.09 -0.92 -9.72
N GLN A 37 -2.56 -2.10 -10.06
CA GLN A 37 -1.97 -2.33 -11.38
C GLN A 37 -2.99 -2.12 -12.51
N PHE A 38 -4.26 -2.44 -12.29
CA PHE A 38 -5.30 -2.28 -13.31
C PHE A 38 -5.87 -0.85 -13.38
N SER A 39 -5.69 -0.05 -12.34
CA SER A 39 -6.42 1.23 -12.17
C SER A 39 -5.52 2.46 -12.13
N SER A 40 -4.22 2.30 -11.94
CA SER A 40 -3.26 3.42 -11.86
C SER A 40 -1.90 3.07 -12.46
N ARG A 41 -1.06 4.08 -12.67
CA ARG A 41 0.32 3.97 -13.14
C ARG A 41 1.31 4.11 -11.98
N VAL A 42 2.54 3.68 -12.22
CA VAL A 42 3.66 3.90 -11.30
C VAL A 42 3.79 5.38 -10.97
N GLY A 43 3.98 5.70 -9.69
CA GLY A 43 4.14 7.06 -9.17
C GLY A 43 2.83 7.81 -8.88
N GLU A 44 1.67 7.29 -9.29
CA GLU A 44 0.36 7.88 -9.00
C GLU A 44 -0.05 7.68 -7.54
N ASN A 45 -1.00 8.51 -7.09
CA ASN A 45 -1.48 8.53 -5.72
C ASN A 45 -2.61 7.52 -5.52
N VAL A 46 -2.61 6.84 -4.37
CA VAL A 46 -3.66 5.93 -3.92
C VAL A 46 -4.17 6.45 -2.57
N LEU A 47 -5.49 6.63 -2.45
CA LEU A 47 -6.13 7.07 -1.22
C LEU A 47 -6.90 5.90 -0.62
N ASP A 48 -6.73 5.69 0.68
CA ASP A 48 -7.50 4.73 1.46
C ASP A 48 -7.92 5.35 2.79
N LEU A 49 -9.22 5.49 2.99
CA LEU A 49 -9.79 6.16 4.16
C LEU A 49 -10.04 5.20 5.33
N PHE A 50 -9.78 3.91 5.13
CA PHE A 50 -10.05 2.83 6.08
C PHE A 50 -8.84 1.88 6.13
N GLY A 51 -7.70 2.42 6.57
CA GLY A 51 -6.40 1.77 6.46
C GLY A 51 -6.32 0.38 7.11
N GLY A 52 -7.02 0.16 8.22
CA GLY A 52 -7.09 -1.11 8.94
C GLY A 52 -5.70 -1.73 9.16
N SER A 53 -5.46 -2.89 8.55
CA SER A 53 -4.15 -3.58 8.62
C SER A 53 -3.01 -2.97 7.78
N GLY A 54 -3.28 -1.94 6.98
CA GLY A 54 -2.31 -1.32 6.08
C GLY A 54 -2.03 -2.05 4.78
N SER A 55 -2.87 -3.01 4.37
CA SER A 55 -2.66 -3.79 3.13
C SER A 55 -2.51 -2.90 1.89
N THR A 56 -3.25 -1.79 1.81
CA THR A 56 -3.13 -0.81 0.72
C THR A 56 -1.75 -0.14 0.69
N LEU A 57 -1.20 0.23 1.86
CA LEU A 57 0.13 0.84 1.94
C LEU A 57 1.21 -0.13 1.46
N ILE A 58 1.15 -1.39 1.89
CA ILE A 58 2.12 -2.42 1.46
C ILE A 58 1.98 -2.70 -0.04
N ALA A 59 0.76 -2.79 -0.57
CA ALA A 59 0.52 -2.97 -2.00
C ALA A 59 1.04 -1.80 -2.83
N ALA A 60 0.85 -0.56 -2.35
CA ALA A 60 1.35 0.62 -3.02
C ALA A 60 2.89 0.64 -3.05
N GLU A 61 3.55 0.25 -1.97
CA GLU A 61 5.00 0.13 -1.92
C GLU A 61 5.52 -0.90 -2.93
N GLN A 62 4.93 -2.10 -2.95
CA GLN A 62 5.26 -3.17 -3.92
C GLN A 62 5.07 -2.74 -5.38
N THR A 63 4.11 -1.85 -5.61
CA THR A 63 3.74 -1.40 -6.96
C THR A 63 4.29 0.00 -7.27
N GLN A 64 5.13 0.59 -6.43
CA GLN A 64 5.69 1.93 -6.66
C GLN A 64 4.63 3.03 -6.83
N ARG A 65 3.53 2.96 -6.08
CA ARG A 65 2.50 4.01 -5.96
C ARG A 65 2.69 4.78 -4.65
N LYS A 66 2.14 5.99 -4.57
CA LYS A 66 2.16 6.80 -3.35
C LYS A 66 0.85 6.62 -2.60
N ALA A 67 0.87 5.88 -1.49
CA ALA A 67 -0.32 5.71 -0.66
C ALA A 67 -0.50 6.84 0.35
N PHE A 68 -1.75 7.22 0.57
CA PHE A 68 -2.21 8.13 1.62
C PHE A 68 -3.33 7.42 2.36
N LEU A 69 -3.10 7.10 3.63
CA LEU A 69 -4.04 6.34 4.45
C LEU A 69 -4.62 7.22 5.56
N MET A 70 -5.88 6.98 5.89
CA MET A 70 -6.50 7.38 7.14
C MET A 70 -6.93 6.14 7.91
N GLU A 71 -6.78 6.19 9.24
CA GLU A 71 -7.29 5.19 10.15
C GLU A 71 -7.74 5.90 11.43
N LEU A 72 -8.90 5.47 11.96
CA LEU A 72 -9.52 6.10 13.12
C LEU A 72 -8.95 5.53 14.42
N ASP A 73 -8.71 4.22 14.46
CA ASP A 73 -8.19 3.55 15.65
C ASP A 73 -6.67 3.78 15.78
N PRO A 74 -6.19 4.41 16.87
CA PRO A 74 -4.76 4.62 17.09
C PRO A 74 -3.94 3.32 17.12
N LEU A 75 -4.50 2.22 17.62
CA LEU A 75 -3.80 0.93 17.66
C LEU A 75 -3.57 0.40 16.24
N TYR A 76 -4.53 0.59 15.34
CA TYR A 76 -4.36 0.20 13.94
C TYR A 76 -3.44 1.17 13.19
N CYS A 77 -3.40 2.45 13.54
CA CYS A 77 -2.35 3.35 13.07
C CYS A 77 -0.95 2.79 13.39
N ASP A 78 -0.73 2.33 14.62
CA ASP A 78 0.55 1.73 15.03
C ASP A 78 0.85 0.44 14.28
N VAL A 79 -0.16 -0.43 14.07
CA VAL A 79 -0.01 -1.65 13.26
C VAL A 79 0.41 -1.32 11.82
N ILE A 80 -0.22 -0.32 11.19
CA ILE A 80 0.13 0.14 9.84
C ILE A 80 1.60 0.59 9.80
N VAL A 81 2.02 1.42 10.76
CA VAL A 81 3.39 1.92 10.86
C VAL A 81 4.38 0.77 11.03
N GLN A 82 4.16 -0.11 12.01
CA GLN A 82 5.04 -1.26 12.26
C GLN A 82 5.17 -2.18 11.05
N ARG A 83 4.05 -2.41 10.35
CA ARG A 83 4.03 -3.25 9.14
C ARG A 83 4.79 -2.61 7.99
N TYR A 84 4.65 -1.30 7.79
CA TYR A 84 5.45 -0.55 6.82
C TYR A 84 6.93 -0.63 7.14
N GLU A 85 7.33 -0.29 8.36
CA GLU A 85 8.75 -0.30 8.76
C GLU A 85 9.37 -1.69 8.63
N LYS A 86 8.64 -2.74 9.00
CA LYS A 86 9.10 -4.12 8.84
C LYS A 86 9.25 -4.51 7.37
N PHE A 87 8.35 -4.03 6.50
CA PHE A 87 8.36 -4.36 5.08
C PHE A 87 9.49 -3.64 4.32
N THR A 88 9.69 -2.35 4.58
CA THR A 88 10.65 -1.51 3.85
C THR A 88 12.03 -1.44 4.51
N GLY A 89 12.11 -1.68 5.82
CA GLY A 89 13.29 -1.38 6.64
C GLY A 89 13.46 0.12 6.95
N GLU A 90 12.57 0.97 6.48
CA GLU A 90 12.60 2.41 6.76
C GLU A 90 11.91 2.75 8.08
N LYS A 91 12.26 3.90 8.68
CA LYS A 91 11.62 4.41 9.89
C LYS A 91 10.58 5.48 9.55
N ALA A 92 9.38 5.32 10.10
CA ALA A 92 8.31 6.29 9.93
C ALA A 92 8.58 7.54 10.77
N GLU A 93 8.39 8.73 10.18
CA GLU A 93 8.49 10.01 10.87
C GLU A 93 7.09 10.55 11.17
N ARG A 94 6.80 10.82 12.45
CA ARG A 94 5.59 11.56 12.83
C ARG A 94 5.81 13.04 12.60
N LEU A 95 5.13 13.60 11.60
CA LEU A 95 5.15 15.03 11.35
C LEU A 95 4.26 15.74 12.37
N SER A 96 4.76 16.80 13.01
CA SER A 96 3.94 17.67 13.86
C SER A 96 2.95 18.46 13.00
N THR A 97 1.74 18.68 13.52
CA THR A 97 0.73 19.54 12.88
C THR A 97 1.33 20.92 12.58
N GLY A 98 1.54 21.24 11.29
CA GLY A 98 2.16 22.50 10.82
C GLY A 98 3.53 22.34 10.15
N ALA A 99 4.22 21.21 10.30
CA ALA A 99 5.52 20.96 9.67
C ALA A 99 5.35 20.18 8.36
N ALA A 100 4.73 20.78 7.34
CA ALA A 100 4.79 20.24 5.99
C ALA A 100 6.21 20.45 5.42
N LYS A 101 7.16 19.55 5.73
CA LYS A 101 8.42 19.50 4.97
C LYS A 101 8.07 19.14 3.52
N LYS A 102 8.62 19.89 2.56
CA LYS A 102 8.59 19.48 1.14
C LYS A 102 9.22 18.09 1.07
N ARG A 103 8.42 17.09 0.68
CA ARG A 103 8.90 15.72 0.45
C ARG A 103 10.07 15.82 -0.55
N PRO A 104 11.28 15.31 -0.24
CA PRO A 104 12.33 15.24 -1.24
C PRO A 104 11.80 14.40 -2.41
N ALA A 105 12.09 14.82 -3.64
CA ALA A 105 11.71 14.05 -4.82
C ALA A 105 12.27 12.63 -4.65
N SER A 106 11.40 11.62 -4.66
CA SER A 106 11.81 10.22 -4.59
C SER A 106 12.85 9.98 -5.67
N LYS A 107 14.07 9.54 -5.30
CA LYS A 107 15.05 9.08 -6.28
C LYS A 107 14.42 7.91 -7.01
N ALA A 108 14.05 8.11 -8.27
CA ALA A 108 13.65 7.02 -9.14
C ALA A 108 14.84 6.08 -9.25
N SER A 109 14.82 4.93 -8.58
CA SER A 109 15.72 3.84 -8.92
C SER A 109 15.31 3.37 -10.31
N ARG A 110 16.06 3.79 -11.33
CA ARG A 110 16.00 3.20 -12.66
C ARG A 110 16.53 1.78 -12.56
N ALA A 111 15.69 0.83 -12.18
CA ALA A 111 15.89 -0.57 -12.54
C ALA A 111 15.38 -0.74 -13.97
N GLY A 112 16.31 -0.91 -14.91
CA GLY A 112 16.03 -1.06 -16.32
C GLY A 112 15.08 -2.21 -16.61
N GLN A 113 14.08 -1.95 -17.46
CA GLN A 113 13.35 -2.99 -18.17
C GLN A 113 14.23 -3.49 -19.32
N PRO A 114 14.50 -4.80 -19.43
CA PRO A 114 14.90 -5.36 -20.71
C PRO A 114 13.69 -5.39 -21.66
N ALA A 115 14.00 -5.24 -22.95
CA ALA A 115 13.08 -5.21 -24.08
C ALA A 115 12.29 -6.52 -24.26
#